data_AF-A0A381DJG1-F1
#
_entry.id   AF-A0A381DJG1-F1
#
_cell.length_a   1.000
_cell.length_b   1.000
_cell.length_c   1.000
_cell.angle_alpha   90.00
_cell.angle_beta   90.00
_cell.angle_gamma   90.00
#
_symmetry.space_group_name_H-M   'P 1'
#
loop_
_entity.id
_entity.type
_entity.pdbx_description
1 polymer ?
#
loop_
_entity_poly.entity_id
_entity_poly.type
_entity_poly.pdbx_seq_one_letter_code
_entity_poly.pdbx_strand_id
1 'polypeptide(L)'
;MENLNLARGLYYSLFSKLFIFTTKDDRFDGVKEKLLLICQNPLDDESFHAANRILMSFDGNLKKIISEYDNIFHTPPRPLRTTISYFDEGREIGEACVKIKKIMAQTDIRKDKDKFKESEDSFGFIFTLMGYMISQNIQNGDKFEHLCEELFVNYINPFIDEFINSILTHPKASIYKDIAIIMASFVEFERAYFVQSKPDTQKHKQVSNDLSRSEMIRREVNKARKNKEKENERKKA
;
A
#
# COMPACT_ATOMS: atom_id res chain seq x y z
N MET A 1 -9.07 -14.70 -17.47
CA MET A 1 -9.41 -14.02 -16.19
C MET A 1 -8.85 -14.80 -15.02
N GLU A 2 -9.20 -16.07 -14.82
CA GLU A 2 -8.71 -16.89 -13.70
C GLU A 2 -7.17 -16.95 -13.57
N ASN A 3 -6.45 -17.26 -14.66
CA ASN A 3 -4.97 -17.27 -14.65
C ASN A 3 -4.35 -15.90 -14.31
N LEU A 4 -5.01 -14.80 -14.69
CA LEU A 4 -4.55 -13.45 -14.34
C LEU A 4 -4.78 -13.19 -12.84
N ASN A 5 -5.93 -13.56 -12.30
CA ASN A 5 -6.21 -13.44 -10.87
C ASN A 5 -5.28 -14.31 -10.02
N LEU A 6 -4.88 -15.50 -10.50
CA LEU A 6 -3.85 -16.31 -9.84
C LEU A 6 -2.50 -15.58 -9.78
N ALA A 7 -2.07 -14.96 -10.89
CA ALA A 7 -0.85 -14.15 -10.91
C ALA A 7 -0.98 -12.95 -9.97
N ARG A 8 -2.07 -12.19 -10.03
CA ARG A 8 -2.31 -11.04 -9.12
C ARG A 8 -2.27 -11.46 -7.65
N GLY A 9 -2.97 -12.54 -7.30
CA GLY A 9 -2.98 -13.11 -5.96
C GLY A 9 -1.58 -13.54 -5.49
N LEU A 10 -0.76 -14.13 -6.37
CA LEU A 10 0.63 -14.49 -6.08
C LEU A 10 1.44 -13.25 -5.63
N TYR A 11 1.44 -12.18 -6.42
CA TYR A 11 2.21 -10.97 -6.12
C TYR A 11 1.70 -10.25 -4.87
N TYR A 12 0.39 -10.02 -4.73
CA TYR A 12 -0.15 -9.39 -3.52
C TYR A 12 0.13 -10.20 -2.25
N SER A 13 0.05 -11.54 -2.32
CA SER A 13 0.38 -12.39 -1.17
C SER A 13 1.86 -12.39 -0.82
N LEU A 14 2.75 -12.23 -1.81
CA LEU A 14 4.18 -12.03 -1.58
C LEU A 14 4.42 -10.70 -0.84
N PHE A 15 3.86 -9.59 -1.35
CA PHE A 15 4.04 -8.28 -0.72
C PHE A 15 3.40 -8.20 0.66
N SER A 16 2.23 -8.81 0.85
CA SER A 16 1.60 -8.96 2.16
C SER A 16 2.58 -9.53 3.21
N LYS A 17 3.24 -10.65 2.89
CA LYS A 17 4.21 -11.31 3.78
C LYS A 17 5.44 -10.45 4.10
N LEU A 18 5.85 -9.61 3.15
CA LEU A 18 7.05 -8.77 3.29
C LEU A 18 6.73 -7.47 4.05
N PHE A 19 5.59 -6.85 3.79
CA PHE A 19 5.27 -5.51 4.30
C PHE A 19 4.45 -5.49 5.58
N ILE A 20 3.79 -6.59 5.97
CA ILE A 20 3.12 -6.66 7.26
C ILE A 20 4.13 -6.82 8.39
N PHE A 21 3.99 -5.95 9.39
CA PHE A 21 4.69 -6.14 10.65
C PHE A 21 4.09 -7.28 11.46
N THR A 22 4.94 -8.24 11.82
CA THR A 22 4.63 -9.30 12.78
C THR A 22 5.90 -9.76 13.47
N THR A 23 5.77 -10.16 14.73
CA THR A 23 6.85 -10.74 15.54
C THR A 23 6.83 -12.26 15.52
N LYS A 24 5.93 -12.87 14.74
CA LYS A 24 5.84 -14.32 14.61
C LYS A 24 6.98 -14.87 13.76
N ASP A 25 7.47 -16.05 14.12
CA ASP A 25 8.55 -16.73 13.40
C ASP A 25 8.11 -17.18 11.99
N ASP A 26 6.81 -17.38 11.77
CA ASP A 26 6.19 -17.77 10.50
C ASP A 26 6.01 -16.62 9.49
N ARG A 27 6.60 -15.44 9.76
CA ARG A 27 6.44 -14.23 8.96
C ARG A 27 6.71 -14.47 7.48
N PHE A 28 7.73 -15.27 7.15
CA PHE A 28 8.17 -15.51 5.78
C PHE A 28 7.75 -16.87 5.21
N ASP A 29 6.85 -17.57 5.89
CA ASP A 29 6.31 -18.84 5.40
C ASP A 29 5.68 -18.66 4.02
N GLY A 30 6.06 -19.53 3.10
CA GLY A 30 5.56 -19.49 1.74
C GLY A 30 6.21 -18.42 0.84
N VAL A 31 7.18 -17.62 1.31
CA VAL A 31 7.81 -16.57 0.49
C VAL A 31 8.74 -17.17 -0.56
N LYS A 32 9.52 -18.19 -0.18
CA LYS A 32 10.47 -18.84 -1.09
C LYS A 32 9.76 -19.51 -2.26
N GLU A 33 8.66 -20.20 -1.97
CA GLU A 33 7.80 -20.86 -2.96
C GLU A 33 7.22 -19.85 -3.94
N LYS A 34 6.78 -18.68 -3.45
CA LYS A 34 6.25 -17.60 -4.31
C LYS A 34 7.35 -17.02 -5.19
N LEU A 35 8.54 -16.77 -4.65
CA LEU A 35 9.67 -16.28 -5.43
C LEU A 35 10.10 -17.29 -6.50
N LEU A 36 10.08 -18.59 -6.21
CA LEU A 36 10.34 -19.63 -7.21
C LEU A 36 9.31 -19.61 -8.35
N LEU A 37 8.02 -19.44 -8.03
CA LEU A 37 6.97 -19.31 -9.04
C LEU A 37 7.16 -18.05 -9.90
N ILE A 38 7.59 -16.93 -9.29
CA ILE A 38 7.94 -15.70 -10.01
C ILE A 38 9.14 -15.94 -10.93
N CYS A 39 10.19 -16.64 -10.49
CA CYS A 39 11.32 -16.96 -11.37
C CYS A 39 10.93 -17.86 -12.55
N GLN A 40 9.92 -18.73 -12.37
CA GLN A 40 9.42 -19.58 -13.45
C GLN A 40 8.53 -18.82 -14.44
N ASN A 41 7.82 -17.79 -13.97
CA ASN A 41 6.86 -17.00 -14.76
C ASN A 41 7.03 -15.51 -14.44
N PRO A 42 8.19 -14.91 -14.78
CA PRO A 42 8.44 -13.53 -14.45
C PRO A 42 7.58 -12.60 -15.31
N LEU A 43 7.26 -11.42 -14.79
CA LEU A 43 6.56 -10.40 -15.58
C LEU A 43 7.49 -9.76 -16.63
N ASP A 44 8.76 -9.64 -16.29
CA ASP A 44 9.84 -9.07 -17.10
C ASP A 44 11.22 -9.57 -16.59
N ASP A 45 12.29 -9.22 -17.31
CA ASP A 45 13.66 -9.61 -16.94
C ASP A 45 14.09 -9.03 -15.58
N GLU A 46 13.64 -7.81 -15.25
CA GLU A 46 13.99 -7.14 -14.00
C GLU A 46 13.42 -7.87 -12.78
N SER A 47 12.14 -8.25 -12.83
CA SER A 47 11.48 -9.05 -11.79
C SER A 47 12.09 -10.44 -11.67
N PHE A 48 12.48 -11.07 -12.79
CA PHE A 48 13.23 -12.34 -12.76
C PHE A 48 14.56 -12.21 -12.03
N HIS A 49 15.38 -11.23 -12.40
CA HIS A 49 16.69 -11.03 -11.79
C HIS A 49 16.60 -10.64 -10.31
N ALA A 50 15.65 -9.77 -9.96
CA ALA A 50 15.39 -9.39 -8.58
C ALA A 50 14.93 -10.60 -7.74
N ALA A 51 13.98 -11.39 -8.22
CA ALA A 51 13.51 -12.59 -7.52
C ALA A 51 14.64 -13.61 -7.28
N ASN A 52 15.51 -13.82 -8.28
CA ASN A 52 16.68 -14.69 -8.14
C ASN A 52 17.67 -14.17 -7.09
N ARG A 53 17.96 -12.86 -7.06
CA ARG A 53 18.85 -12.27 -6.03
C ARG A 53 18.28 -12.45 -4.62
N ILE A 54 16.96 -12.29 -4.45
CA ILE A 54 16.30 -12.57 -3.17
C ILE A 54 16.43 -14.05 -2.82
N LEU A 55 16.15 -14.98 -3.74
CA LEU A 55 16.26 -16.43 -3.50
C LEU A 55 17.67 -16.85 -3.10
N MET A 56 18.70 -16.38 -3.81
CA MET A 56 20.10 -16.69 -3.52
C MET A 56 20.52 -16.20 -2.14
N SER A 57 19.89 -15.13 -1.65
CA SER A 57 20.15 -14.57 -0.33
C SER A 57 19.15 -15.02 0.73
N PHE A 58 18.14 -15.83 0.41
CA PHE A 58 17.04 -16.10 1.34
C PHE A 58 17.46 -17.03 2.49
N ASP A 59 18.10 -18.16 2.16
CA ASP A 59 18.52 -19.15 3.13
C ASP A 59 19.70 -18.61 3.95
N GLY A 60 19.47 -18.39 5.26
CA GLY A 60 20.49 -17.85 6.19
C GLY A 60 20.42 -16.35 6.46
N ASN A 61 19.60 -15.58 5.74
CA ASN A 61 19.48 -14.12 5.94
C ASN A 61 18.10 -13.66 6.43
N LEU A 62 17.20 -14.53 6.88
CA LEU A 62 15.90 -14.11 7.44
C LEU A 62 16.06 -13.02 8.52
N LYS A 63 17.03 -13.19 9.42
CA LYS A 63 17.37 -12.17 10.43
C LYS A 63 17.82 -10.84 9.81
N LYS A 64 18.54 -10.88 8.68
CA LYS A 64 18.94 -9.67 7.96
C LYS A 64 17.74 -9.02 7.28
N ILE A 65 16.81 -9.78 6.70
CA ILE A 65 15.58 -9.25 6.12
C ILE A 65 14.73 -8.55 7.19
N ILE A 66 14.60 -9.16 8.38
CA ILE A 66 13.92 -8.55 9.53
C ILE A 66 14.64 -7.27 9.96
N SER A 67 15.95 -7.34 10.17
CA SER A 67 16.75 -6.17 10.57
C SER A 67 16.70 -5.04 9.53
N GLU A 68 16.73 -5.39 8.24
CA GLU A 68 16.59 -4.43 7.14
C GLU A 68 15.21 -3.77 7.18
N TYR A 69 14.14 -4.54 7.36
CA TYR A 69 12.78 -4.00 7.53
C TYR A 69 12.73 -3.00 8.70
N ASP A 70 13.26 -3.37 9.87
CA ASP A 70 13.27 -2.47 11.03
C ASP A 70 14.12 -1.20 10.79
N ASN A 71 15.25 -1.33 10.08
CA ASN A 71 16.10 -0.22 9.70
C ASN A 71 15.44 0.76 8.72
N ILE A 72 14.53 0.27 7.86
CA ILE A 72 13.81 1.10 6.90
C ILE A 72 12.56 1.72 7.53
N PHE A 73 11.74 0.91 8.22
CA PHE A 73 10.37 1.28 8.56
C PHE A 73 10.16 1.64 10.04
N HIS A 74 11.10 1.33 10.94
CA HIS A 74 10.93 1.55 12.38
C HIS A 74 12.03 2.39 13.04
N THR A 75 13.23 2.44 12.46
CA THR A 75 14.38 3.06 13.10
C THR A 75 14.33 4.60 13.03
N PRO A 76 14.44 5.32 14.17
CA PRO A 76 14.55 6.78 14.19
C PRO A 76 15.83 7.31 13.51
N PRO A 77 15.88 8.59 13.07
CA PRO A 77 14.92 9.66 13.34
C PRO A 77 13.78 9.78 12.32
N ARG A 78 13.90 9.15 11.15
CA ARG A 78 12.94 9.30 10.04
C ARG A 78 12.67 7.95 9.36
N PRO A 79 11.88 7.06 10.00
CA PRO A 79 11.44 5.84 9.35
C PRO A 79 10.64 6.16 8.07
N LEU A 80 10.79 5.31 7.06
CA LEU A 80 9.98 5.36 5.85
C LEU A 80 8.53 5.03 6.21
N ARG A 81 7.60 5.87 5.78
CA ARG A 81 6.17 5.70 6.06
C ARG A 81 5.55 4.73 5.06
N THR A 82 4.67 3.87 5.53
CA THR A 82 4.05 2.81 4.73
C THR A 82 2.56 3.04 4.46
N THR A 83 2.02 4.19 4.86
CA THR A 83 0.58 4.48 4.77
C THR A 83 0.26 5.42 3.62
N ILE A 84 -0.83 5.15 2.89
CA ILE A 84 -1.33 6.03 1.83
C ILE A 84 -1.63 7.43 2.35
N SER A 85 -2.24 7.56 3.53
CA SER A 85 -2.54 8.89 4.09
C SER A 85 -1.29 9.75 4.27
N TYR A 86 -0.13 9.16 4.54
CA TYR A 86 1.11 9.94 4.59
C TYR A 86 1.52 10.46 3.20
N PHE A 87 1.44 9.63 2.16
CA PHE A 87 1.78 10.03 0.80
C PHE A 87 0.78 11.05 0.22
N ASP A 88 -0.51 10.90 0.52
CA ASP A 88 -1.55 11.83 0.02
C ASP A 88 -1.66 13.11 0.87
N GLU A 89 -1.67 12.97 2.20
CA GLU A 89 -2.06 14.04 3.13
C GLU A 89 -0.92 14.55 4.01
N GLY A 90 0.25 13.91 3.97
CA GLY A 90 1.41 14.24 4.82
C GLY A 90 1.30 13.77 6.27
N ARG A 91 0.28 12.98 6.64
CA ARG A 91 0.07 12.44 8.00
C ARG A 91 -0.51 11.03 7.96
N GLU A 92 -0.23 10.21 8.97
CA GLU A 92 -0.82 8.87 9.08
C GLU A 92 -2.27 8.94 9.59
N ILE A 93 -3.06 7.90 9.30
CA ILE A 93 -4.47 7.74 9.72
C ILE A 93 -5.34 8.91 9.25
N GLY A 94 -5.13 9.32 8.00
CA GLY A 94 -5.87 10.39 7.34
C GLY A 94 -7.24 10.00 6.77
N GLU A 95 -7.75 10.85 5.88
CA GLU A 95 -8.95 10.62 5.08
C GLU A 95 -8.86 9.34 4.24
N ALA A 96 -7.69 9.00 3.69
CA ALA A 96 -7.46 7.76 2.95
C ALA A 96 -7.80 6.52 3.80
N CYS A 97 -7.41 6.51 5.09
CA CYS A 97 -7.74 5.45 6.02
C CYS A 97 -9.25 5.30 6.25
N VAL A 98 -9.97 6.42 6.37
CA VAL A 98 -11.43 6.41 6.51
C VAL A 98 -12.10 5.86 5.26
N LYS A 99 -11.61 6.22 4.08
CA LYS A 99 -12.14 5.75 2.80
C LYS A 99 -11.92 4.25 2.59
N ILE A 100 -10.73 3.74 2.88
CA ILE A 100 -10.45 2.29 2.79
C ILE A 100 -11.31 1.50 3.78
N LYS A 101 -11.56 2.02 4.99
CA LYS A 101 -12.52 1.42 5.92
C LYS A 101 -13.95 1.36 5.36
N LYS A 102 -14.36 2.35 4.57
CA LYS A 102 -15.67 2.32 3.88
C LYS A 102 -15.72 1.25 2.80
N ILE A 103 -14.65 1.05 2.03
CA ILE A 103 -14.54 -0.07 1.07
C ILE A 103 -14.71 -1.40 1.82
N MET A 104 -13.96 -1.61 2.90
CA MET A 104 -14.11 -2.81 3.73
C MET A 104 -15.51 -2.99 4.30
N ALA A 105 -16.19 -1.90 4.68
CA ALA A 105 -17.56 -1.97 5.22
C ALA A 105 -18.60 -2.47 4.21
N GLN A 106 -18.31 -2.41 2.91
CA GLN A 106 -19.14 -3.01 1.85
C GLN A 106 -18.99 -4.54 1.77
N THR A 107 -18.01 -5.10 2.51
CA THR A 107 -17.70 -6.53 2.54
C THR A 107 -18.07 -7.15 3.90
N ASP A 108 -17.94 -8.47 3.99
CA ASP A 108 -17.92 -9.27 5.22
C ASP A 108 -16.53 -9.32 5.89
N ILE A 109 -15.51 -8.70 5.29
CA ILE A 109 -14.11 -8.73 5.75
C ILE A 109 -13.90 -7.75 6.89
N ARG A 110 -13.26 -8.19 7.98
CA ARG A 110 -12.92 -7.34 9.13
C ARG A 110 -11.46 -7.51 9.52
N LYS A 111 -10.83 -6.42 9.96
CA LYS A 111 -9.45 -6.44 10.46
C LYS A 111 -9.37 -7.22 11.77
N ASP A 112 -8.53 -8.24 11.79
CA ASP A 112 -8.12 -8.95 13.00
C ASP A 112 -7.11 -8.08 13.77
N LYS A 113 -7.56 -7.43 14.86
CA LYS A 113 -6.73 -6.50 15.65
C LYS A 113 -5.58 -7.18 16.40
N ASP A 114 -5.66 -8.49 16.57
CA ASP A 114 -4.61 -9.26 17.23
C ASP A 114 -3.46 -9.51 16.24
N LYS A 115 -3.79 -9.80 14.98
CA LYS A 115 -2.81 -10.03 13.90
C LYS A 115 -2.27 -8.76 13.25
N PHE A 116 -3.11 -7.74 13.07
CA PHE A 116 -2.74 -6.51 12.34
C PHE A 116 -2.63 -5.33 13.29
N LYS A 117 -1.40 -4.86 13.52
CA LYS A 117 -1.12 -3.65 14.30
C LYS A 117 -1.16 -2.37 13.46
N GLU A 118 -0.99 -2.50 12.15
CA GLU A 118 -0.99 -1.38 11.22
C GLU A 118 -2.40 -0.83 10.96
N SER A 119 -2.45 0.40 10.44
CA SER A 119 -3.68 1.00 9.94
C SER A 119 -4.11 0.35 8.63
N GLU A 120 -5.40 0.44 8.33
CA GLU A 120 -6.04 -0.15 7.15
C GLU A 120 -5.54 0.46 5.84
N ASP A 121 -4.87 1.62 5.89
CA ASP A 121 -4.26 2.28 4.74
C ASP A 121 -2.75 2.07 4.62
N SER A 122 -2.16 1.19 5.43
CA SER A 122 -0.80 0.72 5.21
C SER A 122 -0.74 -0.15 3.95
N PHE A 123 0.32 -0.01 3.14
CA PHE A 123 0.51 -0.82 1.94
C PHE A 123 0.49 -2.32 2.26
N GLY A 124 1.13 -2.75 3.37
CA GLY A 124 1.10 -4.15 3.82
C GLY A 124 -0.32 -4.67 4.06
N PHE A 125 -1.17 -3.88 4.74
CA PHE A 125 -2.57 -4.23 4.94
C PHE A 125 -3.35 -4.25 3.62
N ILE A 126 -3.16 -3.26 2.76
CA ILE A 126 -3.85 -3.14 1.48
C ILE A 126 -3.51 -4.30 0.56
N PHE A 127 -2.24 -4.70 0.47
CA PHE A 127 -1.84 -5.89 -0.30
C PHE A 127 -2.53 -7.15 0.21
N THR A 128 -2.72 -7.25 1.53
CA THR A 128 -3.39 -8.39 2.15
C THR A 128 -4.88 -8.39 1.86
N LEU A 129 -5.53 -7.23 1.96
CA LEU A 129 -6.93 -7.05 1.62
C LEU A 129 -7.17 -7.40 0.15
N MET A 130 -6.32 -6.88 -0.75
CA MET A 130 -6.39 -7.14 -2.19
C MET A 130 -6.19 -8.63 -2.50
N GLY A 131 -5.13 -9.25 -1.97
CA GLY A 131 -4.89 -10.68 -2.17
C GLY A 131 -6.03 -11.56 -1.65
N TYR A 132 -6.64 -11.19 -0.52
CA TYR A 132 -7.81 -11.88 0.01
C TYR A 132 -9.04 -11.72 -0.90
N MET A 133 -9.35 -10.49 -1.33
CA MET A 133 -10.48 -10.24 -2.24
C MET A 133 -10.32 -10.98 -3.58
N ILE A 134 -9.11 -11.01 -4.15
CA ILE A 134 -8.81 -11.77 -5.36
C ILE A 134 -8.98 -13.28 -5.12
N SER A 135 -8.53 -13.81 -3.99
CA SER A 135 -8.76 -15.22 -3.63
C SER A 135 -10.25 -15.55 -3.54
N GLN A 136 -11.06 -14.62 -3.02
CA GLN A 136 -12.50 -14.78 -2.97
C GLN A 136 -13.12 -14.67 -4.38
N ASN A 137 -12.58 -13.82 -5.25
CA ASN A 137 -13.02 -13.74 -6.65
C ASN A 137 -12.80 -15.05 -7.41
N ILE A 138 -11.65 -15.70 -7.17
CA ILE A 138 -11.33 -17.01 -7.75
C ILE A 138 -12.29 -18.09 -7.25
N GLN A 139 -12.57 -18.12 -5.95
CA GLN A 139 -13.38 -19.20 -5.33
C GLN A 139 -14.88 -19.03 -5.52
N ASN A 140 -15.38 -17.80 -5.49
CA ASN A 140 -16.80 -17.49 -5.37
C ASN A 140 -17.31 -16.62 -6.55
N GLY A 141 -16.55 -16.51 -7.63
CA GLY A 141 -16.80 -15.57 -8.73
C GLY A 141 -16.51 -14.12 -8.33
N ASP A 142 -16.68 -13.17 -9.25
CA ASP A 142 -16.19 -11.77 -9.20
C ASP A 142 -16.84 -10.85 -8.12
N LYS A 143 -17.20 -11.40 -6.96
CA LYS A 143 -17.87 -10.75 -5.80
C LYS A 143 -17.25 -9.41 -5.42
N PHE A 144 -15.92 -9.31 -5.44
CA PHE A 144 -15.17 -8.13 -5.00
C PHE A 144 -14.41 -7.44 -6.13
N GLU A 145 -14.59 -7.81 -7.40
CA GLU A 145 -13.78 -7.26 -8.49
C GLU A 145 -13.86 -5.73 -8.59
N HIS A 146 -15.06 -5.17 -8.45
CA HIS A 146 -15.25 -3.71 -8.43
C HIS A 146 -14.53 -3.02 -7.24
N LEU A 147 -14.42 -3.69 -6.09
CA LEU A 147 -13.69 -3.15 -4.92
C LEU A 147 -12.18 -3.28 -5.12
N CYS A 148 -11.71 -4.34 -5.77
CA CYS A 148 -10.32 -4.47 -6.19
C CYS A 148 -9.94 -3.33 -7.15
N GLU A 149 -10.78 -3.05 -8.14
CA GLU A 149 -10.61 -1.93 -9.05
C GLU A 149 -10.61 -0.60 -8.30
N GLU A 150 -11.63 -0.34 -7.46
CA GLU A 150 -11.72 0.89 -6.68
C GLU A 150 -10.47 1.10 -5.81
N LEU A 151 -10.01 0.04 -5.14
CA LEU A 151 -8.85 0.07 -4.25
C LEU A 151 -7.55 0.33 -5.03
N PHE A 152 -7.36 -0.33 -6.17
CA PHE A 152 -6.18 -0.12 -6.99
C PHE A 152 -6.15 1.27 -7.61
N VAL A 153 -7.20 1.64 -8.35
CA VAL A 153 -7.26 2.88 -9.14
C VAL A 153 -7.18 4.12 -8.25
N ASN A 154 -7.90 4.14 -7.13
CA ASN A 154 -8.02 5.36 -6.32
C ASN A 154 -7.02 5.45 -5.16
N TYR A 155 -6.43 4.33 -4.73
CA TYR A 155 -5.60 4.29 -3.52
C TYR A 155 -4.22 3.68 -3.76
N ILE A 156 -4.06 2.60 -4.52
CA ILE A 156 -2.72 2.04 -4.77
C ILE A 156 -2.00 2.84 -5.87
N ASN A 157 -2.55 2.86 -7.08
CA ASN A 157 -1.92 3.43 -8.27
C ASN A 157 -1.42 4.87 -8.09
N PRO A 158 -2.16 5.79 -7.43
CA PRO A 158 -1.73 7.19 -7.31
C PRO A 158 -0.48 7.41 -6.43
N PHE A 159 -0.13 6.46 -5.55
CA PHE A 159 0.91 6.65 -4.53
C PHE A 159 2.00 5.58 -4.52
N ILE A 160 1.75 4.44 -5.18
CA ILE A 160 2.65 3.28 -5.11
C ILE A 160 4.03 3.56 -5.73
N ASP A 161 4.12 4.40 -6.78
CA ASP A 161 5.42 4.76 -7.38
C ASP A 161 6.31 5.55 -6.40
N GLU A 162 5.73 6.48 -5.63
CA GLU A 162 6.47 7.25 -4.64
C GLU A 162 6.95 6.33 -3.50
N PHE A 163 6.13 5.37 -3.10
CA PHE A 163 6.51 4.36 -2.11
C PHE A 163 7.65 3.47 -2.60
N ILE A 164 7.54 2.94 -3.83
CA ILE A 164 8.59 2.14 -4.48
C ILE A 164 9.89 2.93 -4.57
N ASN A 165 9.83 4.18 -5.08
CA ASN A 165 11.00 5.03 -5.20
C ASN A 165 11.63 5.36 -3.83
N SER A 166 10.80 5.55 -2.79
CA SER A 166 11.29 5.76 -1.43
C SER A 166 12.10 4.56 -0.91
N ILE A 167 11.71 3.33 -1.28
CA ILE A 167 12.47 2.12 -0.92
C ILE A 167 13.76 2.01 -1.76
N LEU A 168 13.66 2.20 -3.09
CA LEU A 168 14.80 2.11 -4.01
C LEU A 168 15.92 3.10 -3.65
N THR A 169 15.55 4.28 -3.16
CA THR A 169 16.49 5.33 -2.75
C THR A 169 16.93 5.24 -1.30
N HIS A 170 16.33 4.34 -0.50
CA HIS A 170 16.66 4.26 0.93
C HIS A 170 18.08 3.70 1.15
N PRO A 171 18.94 4.37 1.95
CA PRO A 171 20.34 3.98 2.11
C PRO A 171 20.52 2.67 2.87
N LYS A 172 19.53 2.26 3.66
CA LYS A 172 19.53 0.97 4.38
C LYS A 172 18.88 -0.17 3.60
N ALA A 173 18.29 0.11 2.43
CA ALA A 173 17.69 -0.93 1.61
C ALA A 173 18.75 -1.67 0.78
N SER A 174 18.68 -2.99 0.83
CA SER A 174 19.43 -3.97 0.06
C SER A 174 18.44 -4.97 -0.54
N ILE A 175 17.93 -5.93 0.24
CA ILE A 175 16.94 -6.92 -0.24
C ILE A 175 15.61 -6.22 -0.57
N TYR A 176 15.23 -5.18 0.17
CA TYR A 176 14.03 -4.39 -0.13
C TYR A 176 14.13 -3.62 -1.44
N LYS A 177 15.31 -3.39 -2.00
CA LYS A 177 15.43 -2.84 -3.35
C LYS A 177 14.99 -3.85 -4.41
N ASP A 178 15.39 -5.12 -4.25
CA ASP A 178 14.92 -6.19 -5.14
C ASP A 178 13.40 -6.39 -5.00
N ILE A 179 12.87 -6.34 -3.77
CA ILE A 179 11.42 -6.37 -3.54
C ILE A 179 10.72 -5.20 -4.25
N ALA A 180 11.30 -4.00 -4.20
CA ALA A 180 10.75 -2.82 -4.86
C ALA A 180 10.80 -2.91 -6.39
N ILE A 181 11.82 -3.56 -6.96
CA ILE A 181 11.91 -3.84 -8.40
C ILE A 181 10.77 -4.77 -8.83
N ILE A 182 10.58 -5.88 -8.12
CA ILE A 182 9.46 -6.81 -8.39
C ILE A 182 8.12 -6.08 -8.26
N MET A 183 7.98 -5.20 -7.26
CA MET A 183 6.79 -4.38 -7.07
C MET A 183 6.54 -3.40 -8.22
N ALA A 184 7.59 -2.79 -8.77
CA ALA A 184 7.47 -1.88 -9.91
C ALA A 184 6.95 -2.62 -11.15
N SER A 185 7.52 -3.78 -11.49
CA SER A 185 7.04 -4.63 -12.58
C SER A 185 5.58 -5.07 -12.37
N PHE A 186 5.23 -5.43 -11.14
CA PHE A 186 3.86 -5.81 -10.80
C PHE A 186 2.86 -4.65 -10.94
N VAL A 187 3.24 -3.43 -10.55
CA VAL A 187 2.37 -2.27 -10.69
C VAL A 187 2.09 -1.95 -12.16
N GLU A 188 3.08 -2.09 -13.05
CA GLU A 188 2.85 -1.94 -14.50
C GLU A 188 1.90 -3.02 -15.04
N PHE A 189 2.03 -4.26 -14.56
CA PHE A 189 1.09 -5.33 -14.88
C PHE A 189 -0.34 -5.02 -14.39
N GLU A 190 -0.50 -4.51 -13.16
CA GLU A 190 -1.81 -4.11 -12.63
C GLU A 190 -2.42 -2.90 -13.36
N ARG A 191 -1.59 -1.94 -13.76
CA ARG A 191 -2.00 -0.84 -14.62
C ARG A 191 -2.58 -1.34 -15.93
N ALA A 192 -1.89 -2.29 -16.58
CA ALA A 192 -2.40 -2.91 -17.80
C ALA A 192 -3.71 -3.68 -17.55
N TYR A 193 -3.83 -4.40 -16.43
CA TYR A 193 -5.04 -5.13 -16.06
C TYR A 193 -6.26 -4.22 -15.90
N PHE A 194 -6.13 -3.10 -15.19
CA PHE A 194 -7.22 -2.13 -14.97
C PHE A 194 -7.28 -1.00 -15.99
N VAL A 195 -6.52 -1.10 -17.10
CA VAL A 195 -6.46 -0.08 -18.17
C VAL A 195 -6.15 1.32 -17.60
N GLN A 196 -5.20 1.37 -16.68
CA GLN A 196 -4.71 2.59 -16.05
C GLN A 196 -3.35 2.98 -16.63
N SER A 197 -3.07 4.29 -16.64
CA SER A 197 -1.72 4.79 -16.85
C SER A 197 -1.01 5.01 -15.52
N LYS A 198 0.31 5.19 -15.61
CA LYS A 198 1.06 5.84 -14.54
C LYS A 198 0.45 7.22 -14.25
N PRO A 199 0.22 7.60 -12.99
CA PRO A 199 -0.28 8.93 -12.65
C PRO A 199 0.77 9.99 -13.02
N ASP A 200 0.30 11.17 -13.44
CA ASP A 200 1.18 12.32 -13.61
C ASP A 200 1.84 12.67 -12.27
N THR A 201 3.16 12.85 -12.27
CA THR A 201 4.00 13.13 -11.09
C THR A 201 3.69 14.45 -10.38
N GLN A 202 2.62 15.15 -10.74
CA GLN A 202 2.19 16.40 -10.11
C GLN A 202 1.40 16.16 -8.83
N LYS A 203 2.07 15.67 -7.80
CA LYS A 203 1.68 15.97 -6.42
C LYS A 203 2.94 16.27 -5.61
N HIS A 204 3.29 17.56 -5.55
CA HIS A 204 3.88 18.08 -4.32
C HIS A 204 3.05 17.51 -3.18
N LYS A 205 3.67 16.86 -2.17
CA LYS A 205 3.01 16.59 -0.88
C LYS A 205 2.07 17.76 -0.63
N GLN A 206 0.76 17.53 -0.52
CA GLN A 206 -0.25 18.60 -0.45
C GLN A 206 -0.19 19.30 0.91
N VAL A 207 0.94 19.95 1.15
CA VAL A 207 1.32 20.71 2.31
C VAL A 207 1.63 22.10 1.75
N SER A 208 0.59 22.83 1.33
CA SER A 208 0.75 24.28 1.22
C SER A 208 0.74 24.83 2.63
N ASN A 209 1.84 25.45 3.06
CA ASN A 209 1.98 26.12 4.37
C ASN A 209 1.71 25.21 5.59
N ASP A 210 2.36 24.04 5.69
CA ASP A 210 2.25 23.12 6.83
C ASP A 210 0.83 22.59 7.14
N LEU A 211 -0.11 22.75 6.19
CA LEU A 211 -1.51 22.38 6.37
C LEU A 211 -1.94 21.43 5.24
N SER A 212 -2.36 20.24 5.64
CA SER A 212 -3.01 19.26 4.76
C SER A 212 -4.29 19.84 4.15
N ARG A 213 -4.66 19.45 2.92
CA ARG A 213 -5.92 19.85 2.26
C ARG A 213 -7.15 19.64 3.13
N SER A 214 -7.21 18.54 3.89
CA SER A 214 -8.32 18.27 4.81
C SER A 214 -8.31 19.21 6.02
N GLU A 215 -7.15 19.71 6.45
CA GLU A 215 -7.04 20.76 7.47
C GLU A 215 -7.42 22.14 6.88
N MET A 216 -7.06 22.42 5.63
CA MET A 216 -7.52 23.62 4.92
C MET A 216 -9.05 23.64 4.77
N ILE A 217 -9.65 22.55 4.30
CA ILE A 217 -11.10 22.40 4.16
C ILE A 217 -11.79 22.54 5.53
N ARG A 218 -11.26 21.91 6.58
CA ARG A 218 -11.78 22.10 7.95
C ARG A 218 -11.73 23.55 8.40
N ARG A 219 -10.64 24.26 8.11
CA ARG A 219 -10.50 25.69 8.46
C ARG A 219 -11.44 26.57 7.66
N GLU A 220 -11.66 26.29 6.38
CA GLU A 220 -12.62 27.00 5.55
C GLU A 220 -14.06 26.77 6.03
N VAL A 221 -14.44 25.53 6.33
CA VAL A 221 -15.75 25.18 6.90
C VAL A 221 -15.96 25.91 8.24
N ASN A 222 -14.96 25.90 9.11
CA ASN A 222 -15.02 26.59 10.40
C ASN A 222 -15.09 28.12 10.27
N LYS A 223 -14.35 28.71 9.31
CA LYS A 223 -14.44 30.14 8.98
C LYS A 223 -15.82 30.51 8.43
N ALA A 224 -16.37 29.71 7.51
CA ALA A 224 -17.70 29.92 6.95
C ALA A 224 -18.78 29.84 8.02
N ARG A 225 -18.67 28.88 8.95
CA ARG A 225 -19.60 28.76 10.09
C ARG A 225 -19.56 29.98 11.01
N LYS A 226 -18.36 30.42 11.41
CA LYS A 226 -18.16 31.61 12.25
C LYS A 226 -18.65 32.91 11.58
N ASN A 227 -18.48 33.02 10.26
CA ASN A 227 -18.98 34.18 9.52
C ASN A 227 -20.52 34.19 9.46
N LYS A 228 -21.16 33.04 9.25
CA LYS A 228 -22.63 32.92 9.32
C LYS A 228 -23.18 33.22 10.71
N GLU A 229 -22.50 32.75 11.76
CA GLU A 229 -22.86 33.05 13.16
C GLU A 229 -22.83 34.56 13.43
N LYS A 230 -21.74 35.25 13.04
CA LYS A 230 -21.61 36.71 13.17
C LYS A 230 -22.61 37.51 12.32
N GLU A 231 -22.94 37.02 11.13
CA GLU A 231 -23.92 37.69 10.26
C GLU A 231 -25.35 37.58 10.82
N ASN A 232 -25.66 36.45 11.45
CA ASN A 232 -26.95 36.25 12.14
C ASN A 232 -27.06 37.08 13.44
N GLU A 233 -25.96 37.31 14.15
CA GLU A 233 -25.92 38.21 15.31
C GLU A 233 -26.13 39.67 14.89
N ARG A 234 -25.55 40.10 13.77
CA ARG A 234 -25.74 41.46 13.22
C ARG A 234 -27.14 41.73 12.67
N LYS A 235 -27.87 40.70 12.24
CA LYS A 235 -29.27 40.83 11.77
C LYS A 235 -30.30 40.82 12.92
N LYS A 236 -29.86 40.55 14.15
CA LYS A 236 -30.69 40.53 15.37
C LYS A 236 -30.49 41.76 16.27
N ALA A 237 -29.56 42.64 15.94
CA ALA A 237 -29.33 43.94 16.59
C ALA A 237 -29.95 45.05 15.73
#